data_AF-W0EHC6-F1
#
_entry.id   AF-W0EHC6-F1
#
_cell.length_a   1.000
_cell.length_b   1.000
_cell.length_c   1.000
_cell.angle_alpha   90.00
_cell.angle_beta   90.00
_cell.angle_gamma   90.00
#
_symmetry.space_group_name_H-M   'P 1'
#
loop_
_entity.id
_entity.type
_entity.pdbx_description
1 polymer ?
#
loop_
_entity_poly.entity_id
_entity_poly.type
_entity_poly.pdbx_seq_one_letter_code
_entity_poly.pdbx_strand_id
1 'polypeptide(L)'
;MRRAILRLEDVGPGGPFGTAESLLKLQAIADYLHSENVPFHVSVIPRYINPSIGYDKSIGDDSDPFILSFNRMIKYLQRQGGSIGMHGYTHQYDESISAVGHEFYHPRLPANCPPDDPKEACLNKEDFENSYASSRMRKGLDLFAKAGIMVDWMSTPHYYASPSQRSIIESWSGILFEDHPQKASKTVFLQDNDYPFYRGVVYVPTPLSYLQGPDFDSDIKRICNEAEGYSPDQLAAFYYHPFRELPFIQISQSNGVTSIDYDDNSYLKKLIRGFKAQGFTFMSLLDQLSFVPSLRKTDFFSGSENIVLTGDINNDGKAELIIREESTGNWYGTTFDIQSVLNRHCAGSSTQLLLANWGKEKHLVPLVGDFNGDGFDDVVLWNPVNGNWQVALSHGTQFYPDRGNGDNLWLKHWGIGKQWKPLVGDFDGDGQDDVILWDCQKGEWHVALSNGQGFIPSQQSWINLWGVGRSWTASVGDFNGDGKDDLIIWSRQYGEWRIALSDGRKFTRSNLPSLQSWTQRTDWYPGSQWELLVGDVDGDGLDDLLIVNGARGEWRVARSTGYDFIPLDRTFSPWSAGDDMQPLVGDFNGNGKVSLCARHFQLRNGTIDLAISVLGKREES
;
A
#
# COMPACT_ATOMS: atom_id res chain seq x y z
N MET A 1 -17.19 -7.50 -13.62
CA MET A 1 -16.56 -8.81 -13.93
C MET A 1 -16.70 -9.73 -12.72
N ARG A 2 -16.94 -11.04 -12.89
CA ARG A 2 -16.95 -12.01 -11.78
C ARG A 2 -15.53 -12.48 -11.48
N ARG A 3 -15.18 -12.57 -10.20
CA ARG A 3 -13.78 -12.63 -9.75
C ARG A 3 -13.50 -13.90 -8.95
N ALA A 4 -12.39 -14.57 -9.28
CA ALA A 4 -11.95 -15.77 -8.57
C ALA A 4 -10.50 -15.64 -8.09
N ILE A 5 -10.18 -16.33 -6.99
CA ILE A 5 -8.79 -16.44 -6.50
C ILE A 5 -8.50 -17.90 -6.14
N LEU A 6 -7.32 -18.36 -6.55
CA LEU A 6 -6.76 -19.66 -6.20
C LEU A 6 -5.56 -19.47 -5.25
N ARG A 7 -5.57 -20.23 -4.14
CA ARG A 7 -4.40 -20.42 -3.28
C ARG A 7 -3.95 -21.87 -3.26
N LEU A 8 -2.66 -22.11 -3.46
CA LEU A 8 -1.98 -23.38 -3.33
C LEU A 8 -1.38 -23.50 -1.92
N GLU A 9 -1.72 -24.56 -1.19
CA GLU A 9 -1.34 -24.72 0.23
C GLU A 9 -0.21 -25.72 0.50
N ASP A 10 0.40 -25.58 1.67
CA ASP A 10 1.37 -26.53 2.24
C ASP A 10 2.60 -26.80 1.35
N VAL A 11 3.12 -25.76 0.70
CA VAL A 11 4.35 -25.86 -0.09
C VAL A 11 5.55 -25.60 0.82
N GLY A 12 6.28 -26.64 1.21
CA GLY A 12 7.47 -26.53 2.06
C GLY A 12 8.70 -27.25 1.46
N PRO A 13 9.91 -26.96 1.97
CA PRO A 13 11.15 -27.60 1.52
C PRO A 13 11.28 -29.02 2.09
N GLY A 14 10.26 -29.85 1.91
CA GLY A 14 10.13 -31.18 2.48
C GLY A 14 8.76 -31.80 2.17
N GLY A 15 8.43 -32.90 2.84
CA GLY A 15 7.15 -33.58 2.66
C GLY A 15 6.89 -33.96 1.19
N PRO A 16 5.69 -33.67 0.63
CA PRO A 16 5.38 -33.94 -0.77
C PRO A 16 6.31 -33.27 -1.79
N PHE A 17 6.95 -32.16 -1.42
CA PHE A 17 7.84 -31.38 -2.30
C PHE A 17 9.33 -31.64 -2.02
N GLY A 18 9.66 -32.67 -1.24
CA GLY A 18 11.03 -33.00 -0.80
C GLY A 18 11.94 -33.63 -1.86
N THR A 19 11.55 -33.68 -3.14
CA THR A 19 12.33 -34.35 -4.21
C THR A 19 12.42 -33.50 -5.47
N ALA A 20 13.48 -33.69 -6.26
CA ALA A 20 13.62 -32.99 -7.54
C ALA A 20 12.46 -33.30 -8.52
N GLU A 21 11.97 -34.54 -8.51
CA GLU A 21 10.81 -34.93 -9.32
C GLU A 21 9.55 -34.15 -8.92
N SER A 22 9.24 -34.05 -7.63
CA SER A 22 8.06 -33.30 -7.17
C SER A 22 8.18 -31.79 -7.39
N LEU A 23 9.39 -31.22 -7.39
CA LEU A 23 9.59 -29.83 -7.82
C LEU A 23 9.31 -29.63 -9.32
N LEU A 24 9.72 -30.56 -10.19
CA LEU A 24 9.37 -30.50 -11.61
C LEU A 24 7.86 -30.62 -11.84
N LYS A 25 7.17 -31.44 -11.04
CA LYS A 25 5.71 -31.52 -11.10
C LYS A 25 5.05 -30.22 -10.61
N LEU A 26 5.57 -29.60 -9.56
CA LEU A 26 5.11 -28.28 -9.11
C LEU A 26 5.33 -27.20 -10.19
N GLN A 27 6.44 -27.29 -10.93
CA GLN A 27 6.68 -26.45 -12.10
C GLN A 27 5.58 -26.63 -13.16
N ALA A 28 5.21 -27.87 -13.49
CA ALA A 28 4.16 -28.16 -14.47
C ALA A 28 2.79 -27.60 -14.07
N ILE A 29 2.47 -27.58 -12.77
CA ILE A 29 1.26 -26.93 -12.24
C ILE A 29 1.32 -25.42 -12.51
N ALA A 30 2.45 -24.77 -12.23
CA ALA A 30 2.64 -23.34 -12.46
C ALA A 30 2.59 -22.97 -13.95
N ASP A 31 3.24 -23.77 -14.80
CA ASP A 31 3.26 -23.59 -16.25
C ASP A 31 1.84 -23.67 -16.82
N TYR A 32 1.03 -24.63 -16.34
CA TYR A 32 -0.38 -24.72 -16.69
C TYR A 32 -1.16 -23.48 -16.26
N LEU A 33 -1.07 -23.07 -14.98
CA LEU A 33 -1.79 -21.91 -14.47
C LEU A 33 -1.42 -20.63 -15.23
N HIS A 34 -0.12 -20.45 -15.51
CA HIS A 34 0.38 -19.35 -16.32
C HIS A 34 -0.16 -19.38 -17.76
N SER A 35 -0.12 -20.54 -18.42
CA SER A 35 -0.65 -20.70 -19.79
C SER A 35 -2.16 -20.41 -19.87
N GLU A 36 -2.87 -20.60 -18.76
CA GLU A 36 -4.27 -20.29 -18.62
C GLU A 36 -4.53 -18.85 -18.15
N ASN A 37 -3.51 -17.99 -18.01
CA ASN A 37 -3.64 -16.64 -17.45
C ASN A 37 -4.38 -16.66 -16.09
N VAL A 38 -4.01 -17.60 -15.22
CA VAL A 38 -4.55 -17.72 -13.85
C VAL A 38 -3.47 -17.28 -12.87
N PRO A 39 -3.53 -16.03 -12.35
CA PRO A 39 -2.77 -15.66 -11.17
C PRO A 39 -3.11 -16.60 -10.00
N PHE A 40 -2.09 -16.94 -9.21
CA PHE A 40 -2.24 -17.88 -8.10
C PHE A 40 -1.42 -17.44 -6.89
N HIS A 41 -1.69 -18.05 -5.75
CA HIS A 41 -1.06 -17.68 -4.48
C HIS A 41 -0.47 -18.93 -3.86
N VAL A 42 0.70 -18.86 -3.24
CA VAL A 42 1.38 -20.02 -2.68
C VAL A 42 1.65 -19.80 -1.20
N SER A 43 0.97 -20.57 -0.35
CA SER A 43 1.25 -20.66 1.08
C SER A 43 2.51 -21.49 1.28
N VAL A 44 3.61 -20.82 1.63
CA VAL A 44 4.92 -21.45 1.80
C VAL A 44 5.22 -21.67 3.29
N ILE A 45 5.64 -22.89 3.62
CA ILE A 45 6.16 -23.26 4.94
C ILE A 45 7.69 -23.10 4.89
N PRO A 46 8.29 -22.09 5.55
CA PRO A 46 9.70 -21.77 5.35
C PRO A 46 10.66 -22.75 6.02
N ARG A 47 10.21 -23.55 6.99
CA ARG A 47 11.01 -24.62 7.60
C ARG A 47 10.18 -25.89 7.77
N TYR A 48 10.63 -26.97 7.15
CA TYR A 48 9.95 -28.26 7.18
C TYR A 48 10.65 -29.21 8.16
N ILE A 49 9.90 -29.71 9.14
CA ILE A 49 10.37 -30.60 10.20
C ILE A 49 9.57 -31.89 10.20
N ASN A 50 10.28 -33.02 10.22
CA ASN A 50 9.72 -34.35 10.46
C ASN A 50 10.59 -35.10 11.47
N PRO A 51 10.22 -35.07 12.77
CA PRO A 51 11.02 -35.68 13.84
C PRO A 51 11.19 -37.19 13.67
N SER A 52 10.16 -37.88 13.14
CA SER A 52 10.16 -39.35 12.99
C SER A 52 11.28 -39.91 12.12
N ILE A 53 11.84 -39.07 11.23
CA ILE A 53 12.95 -39.43 10.34
C ILE A 53 14.16 -38.51 10.50
N GLY A 54 14.15 -37.61 11.51
CA GLY A 54 15.22 -36.64 11.73
C GLY A 54 15.39 -35.61 10.60
N TYR A 55 14.32 -35.28 9.87
CA TYR A 55 14.37 -34.27 8.82
C TYR A 55 14.08 -32.88 9.39
N ASP A 56 14.97 -31.93 9.12
CA ASP A 56 14.80 -30.53 9.50
C ASP A 56 15.56 -29.68 8.50
N LYS A 57 14.82 -29.01 7.60
CA LYS A 57 15.42 -28.11 6.62
C LYS A 57 14.63 -26.82 6.50
N SER A 58 15.34 -25.73 6.28
CA SER A 58 14.80 -24.39 6.14
C SER A 58 15.15 -23.80 4.78
N ILE A 59 14.31 -22.90 4.26
CA ILE A 59 14.63 -22.14 3.04
C ILE A 59 15.88 -21.26 3.21
N GLY A 60 16.34 -21.04 4.44
CA GLY A 60 17.57 -20.31 4.74
C GLY A 60 18.85 -21.17 4.68
N ASP A 61 18.76 -22.47 4.38
CA ASP A 61 19.92 -23.37 4.33
C ASP A 61 20.68 -23.22 3.00
N ASP A 62 21.46 -22.14 2.90
CA ASP A 62 22.19 -21.69 1.70
C ASP A 62 23.27 -22.65 1.16
N SER A 63 23.66 -23.66 1.95
CA SER A 63 24.64 -24.68 1.54
C SER A 63 24.00 -25.99 1.06
N ASP A 64 22.69 -26.17 1.24
CA ASP A 64 22.00 -27.39 0.82
C ASP A 64 21.54 -27.30 -0.65
N PRO A 65 22.04 -28.16 -1.57
CA PRO A 65 21.71 -28.07 -2.98
C PRO A 65 20.22 -28.24 -3.32
N PHE A 66 19.51 -29.04 -2.51
CA PHE A 66 18.08 -29.24 -2.68
C PHE A 66 17.33 -27.97 -2.26
N ILE A 67 17.72 -27.33 -1.15
CA ILE A 67 17.10 -26.08 -0.70
C ILE A 67 17.33 -24.94 -1.69
N LEU A 68 18.53 -24.82 -2.25
CA LEU A 68 18.78 -23.87 -3.34
C LEU A 68 17.87 -24.13 -4.55
N SER A 69 17.57 -25.40 -4.85
CA SER A 69 16.64 -25.76 -5.93
C SER A 69 15.19 -25.44 -5.58
N PHE A 70 14.78 -25.69 -4.34
CA PHE A 70 13.47 -25.30 -3.82
C PHE A 70 13.27 -23.78 -3.88
N ASN A 71 14.23 -22.99 -3.41
CA ASN A 71 14.17 -21.53 -3.47
C ASN A 71 14.09 -21.01 -4.91
N ARG A 72 14.83 -21.62 -5.85
CA ARG A 72 14.70 -21.31 -7.28
C ARG A 72 13.29 -21.63 -7.80
N MET A 73 12.68 -22.73 -7.34
CA MET A 73 11.31 -23.08 -7.69
C MET A 73 10.32 -22.05 -7.14
N ILE A 74 10.42 -21.63 -5.87
CA ILE A 74 9.52 -20.58 -5.32
C ILE A 74 9.63 -19.28 -6.12
N LYS A 75 10.85 -18.85 -6.46
CA LYS A 75 11.07 -17.67 -7.32
C LYS A 75 10.56 -17.89 -8.75
N TYR A 76 10.56 -19.13 -9.23
CA TYR A 76 9.94 -19.48 -10.51
C TYR A 76 8.42 -19.31 -10.45
N LEU A 77 7.77 -19.81 -9.40
CA LEU A 77 6.33 -19.60 -9.17
C LEU A 77 5.99 -18.10 -9.18
N GLN A 78 6.83 -17.26 -8.54
CA GLN A 78 6.66 -15.80 -8.58
C GLN A 78 6.65 -15.23 -10.00
N ARG A 79 7.63 -15.62 -10.82
CA ARG A 79 7.69 -15.17 -12.23
C ARG A 79 6.55 -15.68 -13.09
N GLN A 80 5.90 -16.77 -12.71
CA GLN A 80 4.74 -17.33 -13.42
C GLN A 80 3.39 -16.71 -12.99
N GLY A 81 3.40 -15.66 -12.16
CA GLY A 81 2.18 -15.01 -11.64
C GLY A 81 1.74 -15.51 -10.26
N GLY A 82 2.64 -16.19 -9.54
CA GLY A 82 2.43 -16.65 -8.17
C GLY A 82 2.75 -15.57 -7.13
N SER A 83 1.80 -15.19 -6.29
CA SER A 83 2.10 -14.39 -5.09
C SER A 83 2.47 -15.31 -3.91
N ILE A 84 3.50 -14.98 -3.13
CA ILE A 84 4.01 -15.85 -2.07
C ILE A 84 3.54 -15.35 -0.72
N GLY A 85 2.96 -16.25 0.07
CA GLY A 85 2.57 -15.98 1.45
C GLY A 85 3.27 -16.89 2.43
N MET A 86 3.52 -16.38 3.64
CA MET A 86 4.04 -17.18 4.73
C MET A 86 2.91 -17.94 5.41
N HIS A 87 3.02 -19.27 5.47
CA HIS A 87 2.05 -20.16 6.11
C HIS A 87 2.59 -20.68 7.44
N GLY A 88 2.73 -19.78 8.40
CA GLY A 88 3.47 -20.02 9.65
C GLY A 88 4.98 -20.11 9.45
N TYR A 89 5.72 -20.39 10.54
CA TYR A 89 7.16 -20.62 10.47
C TYR A 89 7.49 -22.08 10.17
N THR A 90 6.80 -23.02 10.84
CA THR A 90 7.06 -24.46 10.66
C THR A 90 5.81 -25.28 10.39
N HIS A 91 4.61 -24.70 10.56
CA HIS A 91 3.33 -25.40 10.46
C HIS A 91 3.30 -26.68 11.32
N GLN A 92 3.90 -26.59 12.51
CA GLN A 92 3.99 -27.69 13.48
C GLN A 92 4.37 -27.16 14.85
N TYR A 93 4.12 -27.99 15.86
CA TYR A 93 4.62 -27.83 17.23
C TYR A 93 5.08 -29.17 17.81
N ASP A 94 6.14 -29.13 18.63
CA ASP A 94 6.73 -30.28 19.32
C ASP A 94 7.09 -31.44 18.38
N GLU A 95 6.60 -32.66 18.63
CA GLU A 95 6.92 -33.87 17.84
C GLU A 95 6.05 -34.03 16.57
N SER A 96 5.24 -33.03 16.22
CA SER A 96 4.39 -33.09 15.02
C SER A 96 5.17 -32.81 13.73
N ILE A 97 4.62 -33.30 12.62
CA ILE A 97 5.22 -33.11 11.29
C ILE A 97 4.68 -31.81 10.68
N SER A 98 5.55 -31.02 10.05
CA SER A 98 5.15 -29.85 9.25
C SER A 98 4.05 -30.17 8.24
N ALA A 99 3.13 -29.21 8.04
CA ALA A 99 1.88 -29.33 7.26
C ALA A 99 0.79 -30.21 7.89
N VAL A 100 1.12 -31.06 8.87
CA VAL A 100 0.13 -31.89 9.59
C VAL A 100 -0.17 -31.30 10.97
N GLY A 101 0.86 -30.82 11.67
CA GLY A 101 0.75 -30.27 13.02
C GLY A 101 0.04 -28.92 13.08
N HIS A 102 -0.08 -28.39 14.30
CA HIS A 102 -0.62 -27.06 14.57
C HIS A 102 0.51 -26.18 15.09
N GLU A 103 0.58 -24.93 14.64
CA GLU A 103 1.64 -24.01 15.07
C GLU A 103 1.19 -23.02 16.13
N PHE A 104 -0.08 -22.62 16.10
CA PHE A 104 -0.65 -21.64 17.02
C PHE A 104 -1.76 -22.27 17.87
N TYR A 105 -2.02 -21.67 19.04
CA TYR A 105 -2.98 -22.18 20.00
C TYR A 105 -4.41 -22.09 19.48
N HIS A 106 -5.22 -23.10 19.80
CA HIS A 106 -6.66 -23.08 19.60
C HIS A 106 -7.35 -23.96 20.65
N PRO A 107 -8.49 -23.55 21.23
CA PRO A 107 -9.12 -24.23 22.36
C PRO A 107 -9.61 -25.65 22.06
N ARG A 108 -9.69 -26.05 20.78
CA ARG A 108 -10.07 -27.41 20.36
C ARG A 108 -8.89 -28.37 20.22
N LEU A 109 -7.65 -27.92 20.45
CA LEU A 109 -6.46 -28.75 20.32
C LEU A 109 -6.29 -29.71 21.51
N PRO A 110 -5.62 -30.87 21.31
CA PRO A 110 -5.35 -31.83 22.38
C PRO A 110 -4.31 -31.32 23.38
N ALA A 111 -4.00 -32.12 24.43
CA ALA A 111 -3.12 -31.73 25.54
C ALA A 111 -1.69 -31.33 25.13
N ASN A 112 -1.16 -31.81 24.00
CA ASN A 112 0.10 -31.35 23.42
C ASN A 112 -0.17 -30.26 22.36
N CYS A 113 -0.49 -29.05 22.83
CA CYS A 113 -0.82 -27.92 21.98
C CYS A 113 0.25 -26.81 22.07
N PRO A 114 0.39 -25.98 21.03
CA PRO A 114 1.25 -24.80 21.09
C PRO A 114 0.86 -23.90 22.27
N PRO A 115 1.83 -23.20 22.89
CA PRO A 115 1.53 -22.25 23.95
C PRO A 115 0.68 -21.10 23.41
N ASP A 116 -0.18 -20.55 24.28
CA ASP A 116 -0.85 -19.28 24.03
C ASP A 116 0.01 -18.11 24.53
N ASP A 117 -0.26 -16.93 24.01
CA ASP A 117 0.43 -15.69 24.34
C ASP A 117 -0.34 -14.85 25.37
N PRO A 118 0.37 -14.04 26.19
CA PRO A 118 -0.28 -13.13 27.14
C PRO A 118 -1.28 -12.22 26.43
N LYS A 119 -2.46 -12.01 27.05
CA LYS A 119 -3.51 -11.16 26.46
C LYS A 119 -3.07 -9.73 26.18
N GLU A 120 -2.17 -9.22 27.02
CA GLU A 120 -1.67 -7.85 26.93
C GLU A 120 -0.42 -7.73 26.03
N ALA A 121 0.01 -8.81 25.37
CA ALA A 121 1.25 -8.81 24.58
C ALA A 121 1.24 -7.73 23.50
N CYS A 122 0.10 -7.45 22.86
CA CYS A 122 0.01 -6.37 21.87
C CYS A 122 -0.11 -4.95 22.45
N LEU A 123 -0.07 -4.79 23.77
CA LEU A 123 -0.07 -3.48 24.43
C LEU A 123 1.31 -3.09 24.96
N ASN A 124 2.22 -4.04 25.11
CA ASN A 124 3.56 -3.83 25.66
C ASN A 124 4.62 -4.38 24.71
N LYS A 125 5.64 -3.58 24.40
CA LYS A 125 6.64 -3.93 23.38
C LYS A 125 7.53 -5.11 23.81
N GLU A 126 7.91 -5.16 25.08
CA GLU A 126 8.72 -6.25 25.61
C GLU A 126 7.95 -7.57 25.59
N ASP A 127 6.69 -7.57 26.04
CA ASP A 127 5.83 -8.76 25.98
C ASP A 127 5.56 -9.19 24.54
N PHE A 128 5.32 -8.23 23.64
CA PHE A 128 5.18 -8.48 22.20
C PHE A 128 6.42 -9.17 21.63
N GLU A 129 7.61 -8.61 21.87
CA GLU A 129 8.88 -9.13 21.34
C GLU A 129 9.25 -10.49 21.92
N ASN A 130 8.82 -10.79 23.15
CA ASN A 130 9.05 -12.07 23.81
C ASN A 130 7.95 -13.12 23.57
N SER A 131 6.84 -12.73 22.95
CA SER A 131 5.72 -13.63 22.66
C SER A 131 6.11 -14.77 21.71
N TYR A 132 5.47 -15.93 21.92
CA TYR A 132 5.62 -17.10 21.07
C TYR A 132 5.26 -16.77 19.62
N ALA A 133 4.07 -16.19 19.37
CA ALA A 133 3.65 -15.85 18.02
C ALA A 133 4.63 -14.89 17.33
N SER A 134 5.07 -13.81 17.99
CA SER A 134 6.04 -12.86 17.42
C SER A 134 7.38 -13.54 17.10
N SER A 135 7.82 -14.48 17.94
CA SER A 135 9.01 -15.30 17.66
C SER A 135 8.87 -16.12 16.38
N ARG A 136 7.69 -16.71 16.12
CA ARG A 136 7.43 -17.46 14.89
C ARG A 136 7.42 -16.53 13.68
N MET A 137 6.72 -15.39 13.77
CA MET A 137 6.65 -14.42 12.67
C MET A 137 8.04 -13.94 12.25
N ARG A 138 8.85 -13.52 13.24
CA ARG A 138 10.22 -13.05 13.01
C ARG A 138 11.10 -14.10 12.36
N LYS A 139 11.13 -15.32 12.93
CA LYS A 139 11.94 -16.42 12.39
C LYS A 139 11.54 -16.81 10.96
N GLY A 140 10.24 -16.83 10.67
CA GLY A 140 9.74 -17.11 9.31
C GLY A 140 10.18 -16.04 8.33
N LEU A 141 9.90 -14.76 8.64
CA LEU A 141 10.29 -13.63 7.78
C LEU A 141 11.80 -13.51 7.59
N ASP A 142 12.61 -13.78 8.62
CA ASP A 142 14.07 -13.80 8.53
C ASP A 142 14.56 -14.86 7.52
N LEU A 143 13.92 -16.03 7.48
CA LEU A 143 14.24 -17.07 6.50
C LEU A 143 13.87 -16.64 5.07
N PHE A 144 12.72 -16.01 4.87
CA PHE A 144 12.33 -15.47 3.56
C PHE A 144 13.29 -14.39 3.08
N ALA A 145 13.66 -13.46 3.97
CA ALA A 145 14.65 -12.43 3.70
C ALA A 145 16.01 -13.06 3.33
N LYS A 146 16.49 -14.03 4.10
CA LYS A 146 17.74 -14.76 3.82
C LYS A 146 17.69 -15.49 2.46
N ALA A 147 16.54 -16.06 2.10
CA ALA A 147 16.34 -16.72 0.81
C ALA A 147 16.20 -15.73 -0.36
N GLY A 148 16.03 -14.44 -0.08
CA GLY A 148 15.71 -13.41 -1.07
C GLY A 148 14.38 -13.70 -1.78
N ILE A 149 13.37 -14.12 -1.01
CA ILE A 149 12.01 -14.39 -1.48
C ILE A 149 11.10 -13.36 -0.81
N MET A 150 10.41 -12.55 -1.62
CA MET A 150 9.45 -11.57 -1.11
C MET A 150 8.16 -12.25 -0.66
N VAL A 151 7.61 -11.77 0.45
CA VAL A 151 6.35 -12.25 1.03
C VAL A 151 5.32 -11.13 0.90
N ASP A 152 4.18 -11.45 0.29
CA ASP A 152 3.13 -10.49 -0.02
C ASP A 152 2.00 -10.49 1.02
N TRP A 153 1.76 -11.64 1.65
CA TRP A 153 0.67 -11.86 2.62
C TRP A 153 1.02 -12.99 3.58
N MET A 154 0.17 -13.23 4.58
CA MET A 154 0.34 -14.36 5.51
C MET A 154 -0.96 -15.11 5.72
N SER A 155 -0.84 -16.35 6.15
CA SER A 155 -1.96 -17.13 6.66
C SER A 155 -1.48 -17.99 7.83
N THR A 156 -2.34 -18.21 8.81
CA THR A 156 -2.01 -19.07 9.93
C THR A 156 -2.27 -20.54 9.56
N PRO A 157 -1.35 -21.45 9.92
CA PRO A 157 -1.57 -22.89 9.83
C PRO A 157 -2.94 -23.31 10.37
N HIS A 158 -3.72 -23.99 9.53
CA HIS A 158 -5.09 -24.42 9.83
C HIS A 158 -6.04 -23.29 10.26
N TYR A 159 -5.68 -22.03 9.98
CA TYR A 159 -6.42 -20.81 10.34
C TYR A 159 -6.64 -20.67 11.86
N TYR A 160 -5.77 -21.29 12.63
CA TYR A 160 -5.81 -21.29 14.09
C TYR A 160 -4.89 -20.20 14.63
N ALA A 161 -5.41 -19.46 15.62
CA ALA A 161 -4.68 -18.58 16.51
C ALA A 161 -5.63 -18.17 17.64
N SER A 162 -5.11 -17.99 18.85
CA SER A 162 -5.87 -17.33 19.92
C SER A 162 -6.14 -15.85 19.58
N PRO A 163 -7.06 -15.16 20.27
CA PRO A 163 -7.21 -13.72 20.12
C PRO A 163 -5.91 -12.93 20.36
N SER A 164 -5.10 -13.33 21.35
CA SER A 164 -3.80 -12.68 21.63
C SER A 164 -2.85 -12.88 20.45
N GLN A 165 -2.68 -14.13 20.02
CA GLN A 165 -1.81 -14.49 18.90
C GLN A 165 -2.24 -13.83 17.61
N ARG A 166 -3.56 -13.73 17.38
CA ARG A 166 -4.11 -13.05 16.21
C ARG A 166 -3.65 -11.60 16.16
N SER A 167 -3.85 -10.84 17.24
CA SER A 167 -3.42 -9.43 17.28
C SER A 167 -1.91 -9.27 17.05
N ILE A 168 -1.10 -10.21 17.55
CA ILE A 168 0.34 -10.23 17.29
C ILE A 168 0.62 -10.44 15.81
N ILE A 169 0.00 -11.47 15.21
CA ILE A 169 0.20 -11.83 13.80
C ILE A 169 -0.26 -10.71 12.85
N GLU A 170 -1.36 -10.02 13.16
CA GLU A 170 -1.84 -8.87 12.39
C GLU A 170 -0.79 -7.76 12.28
N SER A 171 -0.07 -7.48 13.38
CA SER A 171 1.02 -6.49 13.45
C SER A 171 2.30 -6.86 12.69
N TRP A 172 2.35 -8.08 12.14
CA TRP A 172 3.43 -8.58 11.27
C TRP A 172 3.03 -8.66 9.79
N SER A 173 1.73 -8.52 9.48
CA SER A 173 1.19 -8.97 8.21
C SER A 173 0.62 -7.85 7.35
N GLY A 174 -0.26 -7.01 7.87
CA GLY A 174 -1.04 -6.06 7.06
C GLY A 174 -2.11 -6.74 6.17
N ILE A 175 -1.83 -7.92 5.62
CA ILE A 175 -2.79 -8.78 4.92
C ILE A 175 -2.78 -10.21 5.46
N LEU A 176 -3.93 -10.69 5.92
CA LEU A 176 -4.18 -12.09 6.24
C LEU A 176 -5.04 -12.72 5.15
N PHE A 177 -4.48 -13.66 4.40
CA PHE A 177 -5.22 -14.46 3.44
C PHE A 177 -5.93 -15.60 4.17
N GLU A 178 -6.97 -15.29 4.91
CA GLU A 178 -7.86 -16.24 5.58
C GLU A 178 -9.16 -15.56 6.00
N ASP A 179 -10.12 -16.36 6.46
CA ASP A 179 -11.40 -15.84 6.95
C ASP A 179 -11.22 -15.06 8.25
N HIS A 180 -11.96 -13.96 8.39
CA HIS A 180 -12.00 -13.22 9.65
C HIS A 180 -12.63 -14.10 10.75
N PRO A 181 -11.99 -14.24 11.93
CA PRO A 181 -12.33 -15.26 12.92
C PRO A 181 -13.76 -15.17 13.48
N GLN A 182 -14.36 -13.98 13.45
CA GLN A 182 -15.69 -13.72 13.99
C GLN A 182 -16.73 -13.42 12.90
N LYS A 183 -16.32 -13.36 11.62
CA LYS A 183 -17.16 -12.88 10.54
C LYS A 183 -16.83 -13.61 9.25
N ALA A 184 -17.64 -14.61 8.92
CA ALA A 184 -17.63 -15.18 7.58
C ALA A 184 -17.97 -14.09 6.56
N SER A 185 -17.19 -14.01 5.50
CA SER A 185 -17.32 -12.97 4.48
C SER A 185 -17.08 -13.56 3.10
N LYS A 186 -17.79 -13.03 2.10
CA LYS A 186 -17.50 -13.27 0.68
C LYS A 186 -16.75 -12.09 0.06
N THR A 187 -16.35 -11.11 0.86
CA THR A 187 -15.62 -9.92 0.41
C THR A 187 -14.38 -9.74 1.24
N VAL A 188 -13.37 -9.10 0.66
CA VAL A 188 -12.24 -8.55 1.41
C VAL A 188 -12.79 -7.66 2.53
N PHE A 189 -12.19 -7.79 3.71
CA PHE A 189 -12.62 -7.06 4.90
C PHE A 189 -11.43 -6.33 5.52
N LEU A 190 -11.52 -5.00 5.61
CA LEU A 190 -10.57 -4.18 6.34
C LEU A 190 -11.05 -4.03 7.78
N GLN A 191 -10.18 -4.36 8.72
CA GLN A 191 -10.43 -4.18 10.15
C GLN A 191 -9.49 -3.11 10.69
N ASP A 192 -10.04 -2.10 11.36
CA ASP A 192 -9.31 -0.92 11.83
C ASP A 192 -8.86 -1.05 13.30
N ASN A 193 -8.07 -2.08 13.60
CA ASN A 193 -7.62 -2.37 14.96
C ASN A 193 -6.62 -1.33 15.48
N ASP A 194 -6.86 -0.78 16.67
CA ASP A 194 -6.02 0.25 17.28
C ASP A 194 -5.12 -0.31 18.39
N TYR A 195 -3.90 -0.71 18.06
CA TYR A 195 -2.90 -1.18 19.03
C TYR A 195 -1.66 -0.28 19.03
N PRO A 196 -0.92 -0.14 20.13
CA PRO A 196 0.29 0.69 20.16
C PRO A 196 1.27 0.49 18.99
N PHE A 197 1.35 -0.72 18.42
CA PHE A 197 2.34 -1.08 17.42
C PHE A 197 1.82 -1.20 15.98
N TYR A 198 0.50 -1.22 15.78
CA TYR A 198 -0.07 -1.31 14.44
C TYR A 198 -1.47 -0.72 14.37
N ARG A 199 -1.86 -0.32 13.16
CA ARG A 199 -3.22 0.10 12.83
C ARG A 199 -3.78 -0.73 11.68
N GLY A 200 -4.74 -1.57 12.01
CA GLY A 200 -5.56 -2.28 11.05
C GLY A 200 -4.88 -3.41 10.25
N VAL A 201 -5.72 -4.20 9.60
CA VAL A 201 -5.36 -5.40 8.84
C VAL A 201 -6.43 -5.72 7.80
N VAL A 202 -6.02 -6.26 6.67
CA VAL A 202 -6.91 -6.76 5.61
C VAL A 202 -7.08 -8.27 5.75
N TYR A 203 -8.32 -8.74 5.81
CA TYR A 203 -8.66 -10.15 5.70
C TYR A 203 -9.18 -10.47 4.29
N VAL A 204 -8.58 -11.47 3.65
CA VAL A 204 -9.01 -11.99 2.35
C VAL A 204 -9.58 -13.41 2.57
N PRO A 205 -10.91 -13.60 2.48
CA PRO A 205 -11.51 -14.89 2.80
C PRO A 205 -11.34 -15.93 1.68
N THR A 206 -11.54 -17.21 2.01
CA THR A 206 -11.64 -18.32 1.04
C THR A 206 -12.99 -19.03 1.18
N PRO A 207 -14.10 -18.37 0.82
CA PRO A 207 -15.44 -18.82 1.20
C PRO A 207 -15.87 -20.13 0.53
N LEU A 208 -15.27 -20.50 -0.61
CA LEU A 208 -15.54 -21.77 -1.29
C LEU A 208 -14.75 -22.96 -0.70
N SER A 209 -13.85 -22.68 0.24
CA SER A 209 -13.04 -23.66 0.97
C SER A 209 -12.14 -24.50 0.05
N TYR A 210 -11.98 -25.80 0.30
CA TYR A 210 -11.10 -26.72 -0.42
C TYR A 210 -11.81 -28.04 -0.75
N LEU A 211 -11.06 -28.98 -1.35
CA LEU A 211 -11.49 -30.36 -1.54
C LEU A 211 -11.38 -31.15 -0.22
N GLN A 212 -12.50 -31.30 0.51
CA GLN A 212 -12.55 -31.81 1.89
C GLN A 212 -12.80 -33.33 1.97
N GLY A 213 -13.56 -33.88 1.02
CA GLY A 213 -14.09 -35.24 1.08
C GLY A 213 -13.22 -36.27 0.36
N PRO A 214 -13.55 -37.58 0.49
CA PRO A 214 -12.88 -38.64 -0.27
C PRO A 214 -13.29 -38.67 -1.75
N ASP A 215 -14.40 -38.01 -2.12
CA ASP A 215 -14.89 -37.88 -3.50
C ASP A 215 -14.63 -36.46 -4.02
N PHE A 216 -13.46 -36.28 -4.62
CA PHE A 216 -13.00 -34.98 -5.12
C PHE A 216 -13.81 -34.48 -6.32
N ASP A 217 -14.39 -35.34 -7.15
CA ASP A 217 -15.23 -34.90 -8.26
C ASP A 217 -16.55 -34.29 -7.75
N SER A 218 -17.10 -34.81 -6.64
CA SER A 218 -18.24 -34.19 -5.96
C SER A 218 -17.89 -32.85 -5.32
N ASP A 219 -16.70 -32.71 -4.74
CA ASP A 219 -16.25 -31.41 -4.21
C ASP A 219 -16.02 -30.36 -5.30
N ILE A 220 -15.47 -30.76 -6.46
CA ILE A 220 -15.32 -29.87 -7.61
C ILE A 220 -16.70 -29.36 -8.06
N LYS A 221 -17.69 -30.25 -8.16
CA LYS A 221 -19.06 -29.86 -8.49
C LYS A 221 -19.65 -28.92 -7.44
N ARG A 222 -19.43 -29.20 -6.14
CA ARG A 222 -19.89 -28.33 -5.04
C ARG A 222 -19.31 -26.93 -5.19
N ILE A 223 -17.98 -26.81 -5.35
CA ILE A 223 -17.29 -25.53 -5.46
C ILE A 223 -17.79 -24.75 -6.69
N CYS A 224 -17.86 -25.39 -7.86
CA CYS A 224 -18.35 -24.74 -9.08
C CYS A 224 -19.81 -24.32 -8.96
N ASN A 225 -20.69 -25.15 -8.40
CA ASN A 225 -22.11 -24.82 -8.23
C ASN A 225 -22.31 -23.68 -7.23
N GLU A 226 -21.54 -23.65 -6.14
CA GLU A 226 -21.63 -22.56 -5.17
C GLU A 226 -21.13 -21.24 -5.76
N ALA A 227 -20.08 -21.28 -6.58
CA ALA A 227 -19.53 -20.10 -7.26
C ALA A 227 -20.56 -19.42 -8.20
N GLU A 228 -21.50 -20.17 -8.81
CA GLU A 228 -22.53 -19.60 -9.69
C GLU A 228 -23.36 -18.50 -9.02
N GLY A 229 -23.55 -18.60 -7.70
CA GLY A 229 -24.30 -17.63 -6.90
C GLY A 229 -23.54 -16.36 -6.52
N TYR A 230 -22.27 -16.20 -6.91
CA TYR A 230 -21.44 -15.05 -6.52
C TYR A 230 -21.64 -13.86 -7.48
N SER A 231 -21.90 -12.70 -6.89
CA SER A 231 -21.99 -11.42 -7.60
C SER A 231 -20.62 -10.80 -7.87
N PRO A 232 -20.50 -9.82 -8.79
CA PRO A 232 -19.22 -9.17 -9.12
C PRO A 232 -18.48 -8.51 -7.94
N ASP A 233 -19.20 -8.08 -6.89
CA ASP A 233 -18.63 -7.52 -5.65
C ASP A 233 -18.06 -8.59 -4.71
N GLN A 234 -18.52 -9.84 -4.86
CA GLN A 234 -18.10 -11.00 -4.06
C GLN A 234 -16.89 -11.70 -4.69
N LEU A 235 -16.15 -12.39 -3.82
CA LEU A 235 -14.89 -13.05 -4.13
C LEU A 235 -15.09 -14.57 -4.10
N ALA A 236 -15.03 -15.20 -5.28
CA ALA A 236 -15.06 -16.65 -5.39
C ALA A 236 -13.65 -17.22 -5.16
N ALA A 237 -13.23 -17.28 -3.90
CA ALA A 237 -11.89 -17.73 -3.51
C ALA A 237 -11.91 -19.12 -2.86
N PHE A 238 -10.93 -19.94 -3.21
CA PHE A 238 -10.73 -21.29 -2.69
C PHE A 238 -9.23 -21.59 -2.52
N TYR A 239 -8.93 -22.59 -1.70
CA TYR A 239 -7.58 -23.11 -1.55
C TYR A 239 -7.49 -24.58 -1.98
N TYR A 240 -6.31 -24.98 -2.43
CA TYR A 240 -6.05 -26.25 -3.07
C TYR A 240 -4.69 -26.78 -2.64
N HIS A 241 -4.60 -28.07 -2.32
CA HIS A 241 -3.33 -28.70 -1.97
C HIS A 241 -2.62 -29.21 -3.24
N PRO A 242 -1.56 -28.55 -3.75
CA PRO A 242 -0.93 -28.88 -5.03
C PRO A 242 -0.37 -30.30 -5.08
N PHE A 243 -0.05 -30.92 -3.93
CA PHE A 243 0.42 -32.29 -3.92
C PHE A 243 -0.61 -33.31 -4.45
N ARG A 244 -1.90 -32.93 -4.52
CA ARG A 244 -2.97 -33.72 -5.11
C ARG A 244 -2.86 -33.86 -6.62
N GLU A 245 -2.11 -32.98 -7.29
CA GLU A 245 -1.88 -33.04 -8.74
C GLU A 245 -0.70 -33.95 -9.12
N LEU A 246 0.21 -34.26 -8.18
CA LEU A 246 1.43 -35.02 -8.48
C LEU A 246 1.17 -36.39 -9.15
N PRO A 247 0.12 -37.16 -8.80
CA PRO A 247 -0.20 -38.41 -9.50
C PRO A 247 -0.63 -38.24 -10.96
N PHE A 248 -1.15 -37.06 -11.33
CA PHE A 248 -1.61 -36.72 -12.68
C PHE A 248 -0.49 -36.21 -13.59
N ILE A 249 0.73 -36.08 -13.06
CA ILE A 249 1.87 -35.54 -13.79
C ILE A 249 2.93 -36.63 -13.91
N GLN A 250 3.14 -37.08 -15.14
CA GLN A 250 4.15 -38.08 -15.49
C GLN A 250 5.36 -37.40 -16.12
N ILE A 251 6.54 -37.75 -15.62
CA ILE A 251 7.81 -37.24 -16.14
C ILE A 251 8.51 -38.39 -16.84
N SER A 252 8.88 -38.17 -18.10
CA SER A 252 9.67 -39.12 -18.88
C SER A 252 10.91 -38.44 -19.43
N GLN A 253 11.98 -39.20 -19.59
CA GLN A 253 13.22 -38.72 -20.20
C GLN A 253 13.57 -39.60 -21.40
N SER A 254 13.79 -38.97 -22.55
CA SER A 254 14.21 -39.65 -23.78
C SER A 254 15.24 -38.79 -24.50
N ASN A 255 16.38 -39.39 -24.85
CA ASN A 255 17.49 -38.71 -25.56
C ASN A 255 17.97 -37.39 -24.90
N GLY A 256 17.94 -37.32 -23.57
CA GLY A 256 18.33 -36.12 -22.82
C GLY A 256 17.26 -35.01 -22.79
N VAL A 257 16.09 -35.25 -23.36
CA VAL A 257 14.92 -34.36 -23.31
C VAL A 257 13.97 -34.85 -22.22
N THR A 258 13.62 -33.97 -21.28
CA THR A 258 12.57 -34.21 -20.29
C THR A 258 11.22 -33.85 -20.92
N SER A 259 10.28 -34.80 -20.91
CA SER A 259 8.89 -34.61 -21.33
C SER A 259 7.97 -34.73 -20.12
N ILE A 260 7.05 -33.79 -19.98
CA ILE A 260 6.05 -33.75 -18.92
C ILE A 260 4.68 -33.98 -19.54
N ASP A 261 3.99 -35.03 -19.11
CA ASP A 261 2.60 -35.30 -19.46
C ASP A 261 1.72 -35.00 -18.23
N TYR A 262 0.80 -34.04 -18.38
CA TYR A 262 -0.07 -33.59 -17.30
C TYR A 262 -1.53 -33.82 -17.70
N ASP A 263 -2.15 -34.82 -17.09
CA ASP A 263 -3.51 -35.30 -17.41
C ASP A 263 -4.54 -34.16 -17.39
N ASP A 264 -5.25 -33.97 -18.50
CA ASP A 264 -6.31 -32.97 -18.64
C ASP A 264 -7.54 -33.22 -17.75
N ASN A 265 -7.67 -34.40 -17.15
CA ASN A 265 -8.73 -34.74 -16.20
C ASN A 265 -8.33 -34.54 -14.75
N SER A 266 -7.18 -33.93 -14.48
CA SER A 266 -6.76 -33.58 -13.13
C SER A 266 -7.75 -32.64 -12.43
N TYR A 267 -7.74 -32.65 -11.10
CA TYR A 267 -8.72 -31.93 -10.29
C TYR A 267 -8.60 -30.42 -10.45
N LEU A 268 -7.36 -29.89 -10.42
CA LEU A 268 -7.12 -28.46 -10.61
C LEU A 268 -7.57 -27.99 -12.00
N LYS A 269 -7.25 -28.74 -13.06
CA LYS A 269 -7.68 -28.39 -14.43
C LYS A 269 -9.20 -28.39 -14.57
N LYS A 270 -9.90 -29.32 -13.93
CA LYS A 270 -11.37 -29.35 -13.88
C LYS A 270 -11.94 -28.11 -13.17
N LEU A 271 -11.37 -27.71 -12.02
CA LEU A 271 -11.79 -26.49 -11.30
C LEU A 271 -11.61 -25.24 -12.17
N ILE A 272 -10.41 -25.02 -12.72
CA ILE A 272 -10.12 -23.85 -13.55
C ILE A 272 -11.08 -23.76 -14.75
N ARG A 273 -11.29 -24.87 -15.47
CA ARG A 273 -12.26 -24.92 -16.57
C ARG A 273 -13.68 -24.63 -16.11
N GLY A 274 -14.10 -25.14 -14.95
CA GLY A 274 -15.42 -24.88 -14.37
C GLY A 274 -15.66 -23.39 -14.13
N PHE A 275 -14.73 -22.72 -13.45
CA PHE A 275 -14.81 -21.27 -13.19
C PHE A 275 -14.80 -20.46 -14.49
N LYS A 276 -13.90 -20.78 -15.43
CA LYS A 276 -13.82 -20.08 -16.72
C LYS A 276 -15.06 -20.28 -17.58
N ALA A 277 -15.64 -21.48 -17.60
CA ALA A 277 -16.90 -21.75 -18.30
C ALA A 277 -18.06 -20.92 -17.73
N GLN A 278 -18.00 -20.58 -16.44
CA GLN A 278 -18.91 -19.65 -15.78
C GLN A 278 -18.49 -18.19 -15.95
N GLY A 279 -17.47 -17.84 -16.74
CA GLY A 279 -17.06 -16.47 -16.98
C GLY A 279 -16.41 -15.77 -15.78
N PHE A 280 -15.81 -16.53 -14.86
CA PHE A 280 -14.92 -15.96 -13.85
C PHE A 280 -13.56 -15.61 -14.44
N THR A 281 -12.99 -14.52 -13.96
CA THR A 281 -11.60 -14.13 -14.19
C THR A 281 -10.82 -14.33 -12.91
N PHE A 282 -9.72 -15.08 -13.00
CA PHE A 282 -8.80 -15.24 -11.88
C PHE A 282 -7.92 -14.01 -11.76
N MET A 283 -7.69 -13.55 -10.53
CA MET A 283 -6.91 -12.34 -10.27
C MET A 283 -5.94 -12.51 -9.11
N SER A 284 -4.94 -11.64 -9.06
CA SER A 284 -4.09 -11.53 -7.87
C SER A 284 -4.92 -11.00 -6.69
N LEU A 285 -4.54 -11.42 -5.49
CA LEU A 285 -5.06 -10.92 -4.24
C LEU A 285 -4.76 -9.43 -4.10
N LEU A 286 -3.56 -8.99 -4.49
CA LEU A 286 -3.18 -7.58 -4.41
C LEU A 286 -4.05 -6.71 -5.32
N ASP A 287 -4.49 -7.21 -6.48
CA ASP A 287 -5.43 -6.50 -7.37
C ASP A 287 -6.81 -6.30 -6.74
N GLN A 288 -7.11 -6.98 -5.62
CA GLN A 288 -8.37 -6.78 -4.88
C GLN A 288 -8.30 -5.65 -3.87
N LEU A 289 -7.11 -5.08 -3.66
CA LEU A 289 -6.80 -4.11 -2.62
C LEU A 289 -6.37 -2.78 -3.24
N SER A 290 -6.70 -1.69 -2.56
CA SER A 290 -6.14 -0.37 -2.91
C SER A 290 -4.87 -0.09 -2.10
N PHE A 291 -4.97 -0.27 -0.79
CA PHE A 291 -3.89 -0.01 0.15
C PHE A 291 -3.77 -1.14 1.16
N VAL A 292 -2.59 -1.26 1.75
CA VAL A 292 -2.27 -2.24 2.79
C VAL A 292 -1.75 -1.51 4.02
N PRO A 293 -2.41 -1.62 5.19
CA PRO A 293 -1.87 -1.06 6.42
C PRO A 293 -0.49 -1.65 6.73
N SER A 294 0.51 -0.80 6.94
CA SER A 294 1.92 -1.23 6.92
C SER A 294 2.78 -0.73 8.08
N LEU A 295 2.65 0.52 8.52
CA LEU A 295 3.52 1.02 9.59
C LEU A 295 2.75 1.91 10.55
N ARG A 296 3.08 1.80 11.83
CA ARG A 296 2.68 2.75 12.86
C ARG A 296 3.91 3.25 13.61
N LYS A 297 3.94 4.54 13.91
CA LYS A 297 4.91 5.14 14.84
C LYS A 297 4.17 6.03 15.84
N THR A 298 4.25 5.67 17.13
CA THR A 298 3.78 6.50 18.25
C THR A 298 4.88 7.43 18.76
N ASP A 299 4.56 8.30 19.71
CA ASP A 299 5.48 9.33 20.24
C ASP A 299 6.06 10.21 19.12
N PHE A 300 5.23 10.51 18.12
CA PHE A 300 5.61 11.29 16.94
C PHE A 300 4.98 12.68 16.99
N PHE A 301 5.76 13.67 17.45
CA PHE A 301 5.42 15.09 17.45
C PHE A 301 3.94 15.37 17.81
N SER A 302 3.58 15.25 19.08
CA SER A 302 2.24 15.59 19.57
C SER A 302 1.89 17.07 19.37
N GLY A 303 0.61 17.41 19.44
CA GLY A 303 0.14 18.78 19.34
C GLY A 303 -0.16 19.24 17.90
N SER A 304 -1.22 20.03 17.77
CA SER A 304 -1.71 20.53 16.47
C SER A 304 -0.88 21.68 15.91
N GLU A 305 0.03 22.25 16.72
CA GLU A 305 0.97 23.30 16.32
C GLU A 305 2.14 22.78 15.49
N ASN A 306 2.45 21.48 15.56
CA ASN A 306 3.47 20.90 14.70
C ASN A 306 2.88 20.67 13.30
N ILE A 307 3.54 21.25 12.29
CA ILE A 307 3.16 21.07 10.89
C ILE A 307 3.97 19.92 10.33
N VAL A 308 3.30 19.00 9.64
CA VAL A 308 3.93 17.85 8.98
C VAL A 308 3.59 17.92 7.50
N LEU A 309 4.62 17.80 6.68
CA LEU A 309 4.57 17.81 5.22
C LEU A 309 5.28 16.56 4.70
N THR A 310 5.18 16.31 3.41
CA THR A 310 5.77 15.15 2.71
C THR A 310 6.62 15.64 1.55
N GLY A 311 7.75 14.97 1.30
CA GLY A 311 8.63 15.23 0.15
C GLY A 311 9.89 14.37 0.18
N ASP A 312 10.49 14.11 -0.98
CA ASP A 312 11.77 13.40 -1.13
C ASP A 312 12.93 14.36 -0.93
N ILE A 313 13.29 14.57 0.33
CA ILE A 313 14.34 15.53 0.68
C ILE A 313 15.74 14.98 0.46
N ASN A 314 15.87 13.69 0.08
CA ASN A 314 17.15 12.99 0.00
C ASN A 314 17.43 12.29 -1.33
N ASN A 315 16.50 12.39 -2.28
CA ASN A 315 16.57 11.87 -3.63
C ASN A 315 16.83 10.35 -3.66
N ASP A 316 16.19 9.60 -2.75
CA ASP A 316 16.20 8.13 -2.76
C ASP A 316 14.92 7.53 -3.38
N GLY A 317 14.05 8.38 -3.92
CA GLY A 317 12.77 8.02 -4.52
C GLY A 317 11.70 7.73 -3.47
N LYS A 318 11.91 8.11 -2.20
CA LYS A 318 10.93 7.97 -1.13
C LYS A 318 10.59 9.32 -0.52
N ALA A 319 9.33 9.49 -0.20
CA ALA A 319 8.88 10.64 0.57
C ALA A 319 9.24 10.47 2.05
N GLU A 320 9.88 11.49 2.62
CA GLU A 320 10.02 11.69 4.05
C GLU A 320 8.82 12.42 4.64
N LEU A 321 8.68 12.35 5.98
CA LEU A 321 7.93 13.37 6.70
C LEU A 321 8.83 14.52 7.11
N ILE A 322 8.47 15.74 6.71
CA ILE A 322 9.14 16.98 7.07
C ILE A 322 8.32 17.66 8.16
N ILE A 323 8.92 17.89 9.32
CA ILE A 323 8.24 18.40 10.51
C ILE A 323 8.77 19.78 10.86
N ARG A 324 7.89 20.77 10.91
CA ARG A 324 8.19 22.10 11.46
C ARG A 324 7.60 22.24 12.85
N GLU A 325 8.47 22.38 13.84
CA GLU A 325 8.09 22.73 15.20
C GLU A 325 7.95 24.25 15.33
N GLU A 326 6.72 24.76 15.25
CA GLU A 326 6.45 26.21 15.20
C GLU A 326 6.98 26.98 16.42
N SER A 327 7.03 26.33 17.59
CA SER A 327 7.45 26.98 18.83
C SER A 327 8.95 27.32 18.85
N THR A 328 9.77 26.53 18.17
CA THR A 328 11.23 26.66 18.13
C THR A 328 11.75 27.17 16.79
N GLY A 329 11.00 26.93 15.70
CA GLY A 329 11.47 27.08 14.32
C GLY A 329 12.44 25.98 13.92
N ASN A 330 12.40 24.82 14.59
CA ASN A 330 13.19 23.66 14.21
C ASN A 330 12.45 22.84 13.14
N TRP A 331 13.24 22.29 12.23
CA TRP A 331 12.81 21.45 11.14
C TRP A 331 13.45 20.08 11.26
N TYR A 332 12.65 19.04 11.15
CA TYR A 332 13.10 17.66 11.24
C TYR A 332 12.68 16.88 9.99
N GLY A 333 13.44 15.86 9.63
CA GLY A 333 13.10 14.88 8.60
C GLY A 333 12.96 13.51 9.23
N THR A 334 11.92 12.77 8.88
CA THR A 334 11.71 11.39 9.30
C THR A 334 11.65 10.46 8.09
N THR A 335 12.59 9.51 8.03
CA THR A 335 12.65 8.46 7.01
C THR A 335 12.03 7.16 7.53
N PHE A 336 11.61 6.28 6.61
CA PHE A 336 11.06 4.95 6.92
C PHE A 336 11.77 3.83 6.15
N ASP A 337 12.04 2.71 6.83
CA ASP A 337 12.58 1.49 6.22
C ASP A 337 11.44 0.52 5.88
N ILE A 338 10.61 0.90 4.91
CA ILE A 338 9.50 0.08 4.41
C ILE A 338 9.96 -0.65 3.16
N GLN A 339 10.31 -1.92 3.30
CA GLN A 339 10.81 -2.77 2.20
C GLN A 339 9.72 -3.62 1.55
N SER A 340 8.54 -3.72 2.18
CA SER A 340 7.42 -4.52 1.71
C SER A 340 6.11 -3.93 2.21
N VAL A 341 5.01 -4.29 1.56
CA VAL A 341 3.65 -3.89 1.97
C VAL A 341 3.23 -4.48 3.32
N LEU A 342 3.92 -5.53 3.79
CA LEU A 342 3.59 -6.17 5.06
C LEU A 342 3.72 -5.18 6.21
N ASN A 343 2.82 -5.33 7.19
CA ASN A 343 2.91 -4.57 8.41
C ASN A 343 4.09 -5.06 9.25
N ARG A 344 5.26 -4.44 9.16
CA ARG A 344 6.40 -4.85 9.97
C ARG A 344 6.55 -3.83 11.08
N HIS A 345 6.05 -4.13 12.29
CA HIS A 345 6.36 -3.34 13.49
C HIS A 345 7.85 -2.95 13.52
N CYS A 346 8.75 -3.85 13.14
CA CYS A 346 10.20 -3.62 13.21
C CYS A 346 10.77 -2.73 12.08
N ALA A 347 9.96 -2.25 11.12
CA ALA A 347 10.42 -1.29 10.12
C ALA A 347 10.92 -0.03 10.84
N GLY A 348 12.20 0.28 10.64
CA GLY A 348 12.85 1.39 11.31
C GLY A 348 12.27 2.73 10.83
N SER A 349 12.23 3.70 11.74
CA SER A 349 12.10 5.10 11.37
C SER A 349 13.18 5.91 12.07
N SER A 350 13.77 6.85 11.37
CA SER A 350 14.83 7.72 11.90
C SER A 350 14.40 9.17 11.76
N THR A 351 14.48 9.94 12.84
CA THR A 351 14.17 11.37 12.83
C THR A 351 15.46 12.16 13.09
N GLN A 352 15.77 13.11 12.23
CA GLN A 352 16.93 13.99 12.35
C GLN A 352 16.53 15.47 12.27
N LEU A 353 17.28 16.34 12.96
CA LEU A 353 17.14 17.79 12.83
C LEU A 353 17.82 18.24 11.52
N LEU A 354 17.04 18.83 10.62
CA LEU A 354 17.50 19.31 9.31
C LEU A 354 17.92 20.77 9.34
N LEU A 355 17.21 21.60 10.12
CA LEU A 355 17.49 23.03 10.24
C LEU A 355 16.94 23.58 11.56
N ALA A 356 17.73 24.37 12.27
CA ALA A 356 17.36 24.92 13.56
C ALA A 356 16.99 26.40 13.47
N ASN A 357 16.03 26.82 14.29
CA ASN A 357 15.71 28.23 14.56
C ASN A 357 15.35 29.09 13.33
N TRP A 358 14.81 28.50 12.26
CA TRP A 358 14.45 29.20 11.03
C TRP A 358 12.94 29.32 10.87
N GLY A 359 12.47 30.52 10.55
CA GLY A 359 11.04 30.78 10.37
C GLY A 359 10.21 30.64 11.67
N LYS A 360 10.63 31.26 12.77
CA LYS A 360 9.94 31.16 14.09
C LYS A 360 8.55 31.83 14.16
N GLU A 361 8.17 32.55 13.12
CA GLU A 361 6.90 33.26 13.05
C GLU A 361 5.74 32.28 12.79
N LYS A 362 4.77 32.21 13.71
CA LYS A 362 3.62 31.28 13.63
C LYS A 362 2.67 31.52 12.45
N HIS A 363 2.72 32.70 11.83
CA HIS A 363 1.85 32.99 10.67
C HIS A 363 2.48 32.58 9.34
N LEU A 364 3.73 32.10 9.33
CA LEU A 364 4.36 31.61 8.11
C LEU A 364 3.73 30.30 7.68
N VAL A 365 3.50 30.16 6.38
CA VAL A 365 2.95 28.95 5.77
C VAL A 365 4.10 28.20 5.10
N PRO A 366 4.43 26.98 5.56
CA PRO A 366 5.43 26.15 4.91
C PRO A 366 4.83 25.39 3.71
N LEU A 367 5.64 25.22 2.67
CA LEU A 367 5.36 24.37 1.50
C LEU A 367 6.65 23.63 1.13
N VAL A 368 6.53 22.57 0.33
CA VAL A 368 7.61 21.65 -0.07
C VAL A 368 7.55 21.48 -1.59
N GLY A 369 8.72 21.34 -2.21
CA GLY A 369 8.90 21.07 -3.65
C GLY A 369 10.36 21.24 -4.07
N ASP A 370 10.75 20.70 -5.21
CA ASP A 370 12.09 20.86 -5.80
C ASP A 370 12.19 22.23 -6.51
N PHE A 371 12.40 23.30 -5.74
CA PHE A 371 12.37 24.65 -6.30
C PHE A 371 13.60 24.98 -7.14
N ASN A 372 14.66 24.18 -7.10
CA ASN A 372 15.93 24.46 -7.79
C ASN A 372 16.28 23.46 -8.91
N GLY A 373 15.49 22.38 -9.06
CA GLY A 373 15.63 21.37 -10.10
C GLY A 373 16.81 20.43 -9.88
N ASP A 374 17.27 20.24 -8.63
CA ASP A 374 18.37 19.34 -8.29
C ASP A 374 17.92 17.94 -7.86
N GLY A 375 16.60 17.70 -7.86
CA GLY A 375 15.95 16.45 -7.51
C GLY A 375 15.77 16.24 -6.00
N PHE A 376 16.06 17.25 -5.16
CA PHE A 376 15.77 17.20 -3.74
C PHE A 376 14.60 18.14 -3.42
N ASP A 377 13.60 17.64 -2.71
CA ASP A 377 12.53 18.50 -2.22
C ASP A 377 13.06 19.48 -1.16
N ASP A 378 12.82 20.76 -1.41
CA ASP A 378 13.20 21.89 -0.58
C ASP A 378 12.03 22.33 0.33
N VAL A 379 12.26 23.36 1.15
CA VAL A 379 11.19 24.01 1.91
C VAL A 379 11.12 25.51 1.64
N VAL A 380 9.90 26.01 1.48
CA VAL A 380 9.62 27.46 1.36
C VAL A 380 8.69 27.93 2.47
N LEU A 381 8.92 29.14 2.96
CA LEU A 381 8.07 29.84 3.91
C LEU A 381 7.48 31.10 3.27
N TRP A 382 6.15 31.12 3.15
CA TRP A 382 5.40 32.31 2.75
C TRP A 382 4.90 33.09 3.96
N ASN A 383 5.10 34.40 3.94
CA ASN A 383 4.58 35.32 4.94
C ASN A 383 3.33 36.06 4.42
N PRO A 384 2.11 35.71 4.86
CA PRO A 384 0.88 36.36 4.42
C PRO A 384 0.73 37.82 4.90
N VAL A 385 1.54 38.27 5.86
CA VAL A 385 1.45 39.64 6.42
C VAL A 385 2.17 40.65 5.53
N ASN A 386 3.31 40.28 4.94
CA ASN A 386 4.15 41.18 4.14
C ASN A 386 4.41 40.68 2.70
N GLY A 387 4.01 39.45 2.37
CA GLY A 387 4.14 38.84 1.04
C GLY A 387 5.55 38.36 0.70
N ASN A 388 6.39 38.10 1.71
CA ASN A 388 7.75 37.63 1.51
C ASN A 388 7.83 36.11 1.45
N TRP A 389 8.74 35.60 0.61
CA TRP A 389 8.98 34.17 0.38
C TRP A 389 10.46 33.85 0.63
N GLN A 390 10.71 32.95 1.57
CA GLN A 390 12.05 32.51 1.98
C GLN A 390 12.19 31.03 1.67
N VAL A 391 13.27 30.61 1.01
CA VAL A 391 13.54 29.21 0.67
C VAL A 391 14.72 28.70 1.49
N ALA A 392 14.66 27.44 1.91
CA ALA A 392 15.81 26.70 2.38
C ALA A 392 15.97 25.43 1.55
N LEU A 393 17.12 25.32 0.88
CA LEU A 393 17.42 24.23 -0.05
C LEU A 393 17.85 22.97 0.69
N SER A 394 17.43 21.81 0.22
CA SER A 394 17.84 20.52 0.72
C SER A 394 19.16 20.07 0.12
N HIS A 395 19.91 19.32 0.92
CA HIS A 395 21.13 18.63 0.51
C HIS A 395 21.12 17.19 1.05
N GLY A 396 19.95 16.58 1.14
CA GLY A 396 19.73 15.21 1.62
C GLY A 396 19.69 15.02 3.13
N THR A 397 20.53 15.75 3.88
CA THR A 397 20.63 15.57 5.33
C THR A 397 20.39 16.84 6.14
N GLN A 398 20.33 18.00 5.48
CA GLN A 398 20.14 19.32 6.10
C GLN A 398 19.47 20.28 5.11
N PHE A 399 18.76 21.27 5.65
CA PHE A 399 18.29 22.41 4.87
C PHE A 399 19.18 23.64 5.10
N TYR A 400 19.40 24.42 4.04
CA TYR A 400 20.20 25.65 4.07
C TYR A 400 19.37 26.83 3.57
N PRO A 401 19.07 27.83 4.41
CA PRO A 401 18.41 29.05 3.97
C PRO A 401 19.17 29.69 2.81
N ASP A 402 18.53 29.76 1.65
CA ASP A 402 19.16 30.27 0.45
C ASP A 402 19.16 31.80 0.46
N ARG A 403 20.22 32.38 -0.13
CA ARG A 403 20.39 33.83 -0.16
C ARG A 403 19.46 34.51 -1.16
N GLY A 404 18.93 33.78 -2.13
CA GLY A 404 18.12 34.29 -3.24
C GLY A 404 18.79 35.51 -3.87
N ASN A 405 18.03 36.62 -3.93
CA ASN A 405 18.49 37.91 -4.46
C ASN A 405 19.45 38.70 -3.51
N GLY A 406 20.13 38.01 -2.59
CA GLY A 406 21.14 38.57 -1.68
C GLY A 406 20.60 38.99 -0.30
N ASP A 407 19.30 38.87 -0.06
CA ASP A 407 18.65 39.19 1.23
C ASP A 407 17.79 38.06 1.80
N ASN A 408 18.10 36.81 1.41
CA ASN A 408 17.44 35.58 1.83
C ASN A 408 15.95 35.51 1.42
N LEU A 409 15.61 36.16 0.31
CA LEU A 409 14.26 36.23 -0.21
C LEU A 409 14.27 35.90 -1.70
N TRP A 410 13.44 34.93 -2.06
CA TRP A 410 13.19 34.55 -3.45
C TRP A 410 12.13 35.43 -4.09
N LEU A 411 11.16 35.90 -3.29
CA LEU A 411 10.11 36.82 -3.74
C LEU A 411 9.63 37.74 -2.61
N LYS A 412 9.20 38.96 -2.97
CA LYS A 412 8.83 40.02 -2.02
C LYS A 412 7.49 40.63 -2.35
N HIS A 413 6.77 41.03 -1.31
CA HIS A 413 5.53 41.80 -1.41
C HIS A 413 4.48 41.21 -2.36
N TRP A 414 4.47 39.88 -2.47
CA TRP A 414 3.57 39.14 -3.35
C TRP A 414 2.66 38.24 -2.52
N GLY A 415 1.35 38.40 -2.73
CA GLY A 415 0.34 37.71 -1.92
C GLY A 415 0.12 38.30 -0.54
N ILE A 416 0.00 39.63 -0.41
CA ILE A 416 -0.29 40.21 0.92
C ILE A 416 -1.78 40.01 1.27
N GLY A 417 -2.03 39.32 2.38
CA GLY A 417 -3.37 39.16 2.97
C GLY A 417 -3.86 37.71 3.07
N LYS A 418 -4.80 37.51 4.00
CA LYS A 418 -5.32 36.17 4.38
C LYS A 418 -6.22 35.50 3.33
N GLN A 419 -6.64 36.24 2.31
CA GLN A 419 -7.44 35.73 1.19
C GLN A 419 -6.63 34.81 0.29
N TRP A 420 -5.32 35.02 0.20
CA TRP A 420 -4.42 34.22 -0.62
C TRP A 420 -4.24 32.82 -0.03
N LYS A 421 -4.17 31.83 -0.91
CA LYS A 421 -3.89 30.43 -0.61
C LYS A 421 -2.74 29.96 -1.51
N PRO A 422 -1.60 29.56 -0.94
CA PRO A 422 -0.47 29.08 -1.72
C PRO A 422 -0.60 27.58 -2.05
N LEU A 423 -0.10 27.19 -3.21
CA LEU A 423 0.16 25.82 -3.63
C LEU A 423 1.52 25.77 -4.34
N VAL A 424 2.05 24.57 -4.55
CA VAL A 424 3.35 24.30 -5.20
C VAL A 424 3.15 23.23 -6.27
N GLY A 425 3.86 23.35 -7.38
CA GLY A 425 3.89 22.38 -8.48
C GLY A 425 4.66 22.91 -9.70
N ASP A 426 5.07 22.05 -10.63
CA ASP A 426 5.76 22.43 -11.87
C ASP A 426 4.73 22.86 -12.93
N PHE A 427 4.41 24.16 -12.99
CA PHE A 427 3.34 24.64 -13.86
C PHE A 427 3.78 24.86 -15.30
N ASP A 428 5.08 24.93 -15.60
CA ASP A 428 5.60 25.17 -16.95
C ASP A 428 6.38 24.01 -17.58
N GLY A 429 6.64 22.96 -16.81
CA GLY A 429 7.20 21.68 -17.23
C GLY A 429 8.71 21.73 -17.41
N ASP A 430 9.39 22.62 -16.68
CA ASP A 430 10.85 22.77 -16.74
C ASP A 430 11.60 21.90 -15.72
N GLY A 431 10.87 21.17 -14.87
CA GLY A 431 11.41 20.28 -13.85
C GLY A 431 11.75 20.99 -12.53
N GLN A 432 11.37 22.25 -12.36
CA GLN A 432 11.45 22.96 -11.08
C GLN A 432 10.03 23.25 -10.59
N ASP A 433 9.81 23.05 -9.29
CA ASP A 433 8.56 23.43 -8.69
C ASP A 433 8.41 24.95 -8.61
N ASP A 434 7.21 25.42 -8.95
CA ASP A 434 6.81 26.82 -8.90
C ASP A 434 5.93 27.09 -7.67
N VAL A 435 5.59 28.37 -7.46
CA VAL A 435 4.59 28.76 -6.47
C VAL A 435 3.39 29.43 -7.12
N ILE A 436 2.20 29.09 -6.67
CA ILE A 436 0.95 29.73 -7.11
C ILE A 436 0.17 30.28 -5.92
N LEU A 437 -0.50 31.42 -6.12
CA LEU A 437 -1.40 32.04 -5.17
C LEU A 437 -2.81 32.16 -5.74
N TRP A 438 -3.77 31.67 -4.97
CA TRP A 438 -5.20 31.81 -5.25
C TRP A 438 -5.88 32.80 -4.32
N ASP A 439 -6.47 33.87 -4.86
CA ASP A 439 -7.38 34.77 -4.13
C ASP A 439 -8.77 34.12 -4.09
N CYS A 440 -9.10 33.46 -2.98
CA CYS A 440 -10.39 32.78 -2.84
C CYS A 440 -11.59 33.74 -2.79
N GLN A 441 -11.40 35.05 -2.68
CA GLN A 441 -12.50 36.02 -2.71
C GLN A 441 -12.84 36.47 -4.14
N LYS A 442 -11.85 36.51 -5.03
CA LYS A 442 -12.03 36.94 -6.42
C LYS A 442 -11.93 35.82 -7.45
N GLY A 443 -11.36 34.68 -7.06
CA GLY A 443 -11.02 33.58 -7.95
C GLY A 443 -9.92 33.96 -8.95
N GLU A 444 -8.94 34.76 -8.52
CA GLU A 444 -7.74 35.11 -9.29
C GLU A 444 -6.60 34.17 -8.90
N TRP A 445 -5.83 33.71 -9.88
CA TRP A 445 -4.75 32.73 -9.71
C TRP A 445 -3.47 33.28 -10.32
N HIS A 446 -2.46 33.55 -9.51
CA HIS A 446 -1.20 34.12 -9.95
C HIS A 446 -0.08 33.11 -9.69
N VAL A 447 0.68 32.79 -10.74
CA VAL A 447 1.85 31.90 -10.67
C VAL A 447 3.11 32.75 -10.57
N ALA A 448 4.09 32.29 -9.82
CA ALA A 448 5.45 32.79 -9.88
C ALA A 448 6.39 31.62 -10.20
N LEU A 449 6.93 31.64 -11.42
CA LEU A 449 7.77 30.57 -11.95
C LEU A 449 9.13 30.57 -11.26
N SER A 450 9.66 29.40 -10.94
CA SER A 450 11.02 29.27 -10.44
C SER A 450 12.04 29.48 -11.56
N ASN A 451 13.26 29.82 -11.16
CA ASN A 451 14.45 29.80 -12.03
C ASN A 451 15.67 29.22 -11.29
N GLY A 452 15.41 28.53 -10.19
CA GLY A 452 16.36 27.91 -9.28
C GLY A 452 17.13 28.87 -8.39
N GLN A 453 16.85 30.18 -8.46
CA GLN A 453 17.47 31.21 -7.62
C GLN A 453 16.44 32.21 -7.06
N GLY A 454 15.18 32.13 -7.48
CA GLY A 454 14.10 33.03 -7.12
C GLY A 454 12.82 32.74 -7.89
N PHE A 455 11.71 33.35 -7.46
CA PHE A 455 10.43 33.23 -8.15
C PHE A 455 10.12 34.48 -8.99
N ILE A 456 9.64 34.28 -10.21
CA ILE A 456 9.28 35.33 -11.17
C ILE A 456 7.76 35.40 -11.29
N PRO A 457 7.10 36.39 -10.64
CA PRO A 457 5.64 36.47 -10.63
C PRO A 457 5.07 36.87 -11.99
N SER A 458 3.97 36.22 -12.35
CA SER A 458 3.19 36.57 -13.53
C SER A 458 2.62 37.98 -13.41
N GLN A 459 2.64 38.73 -14.52
CA GLN A 459 2.08 40.09 -14.58
C GLN A 459 0.55 40.10 -14.52
N GLN A 460 -0.08 38.98 -14.87
CA GLN A 460 -1.53 38.81 -14.88
C GLN A 460 -1.90 37.47 -14.27
N SER A 461 -3.14 37.40 -13.79
CA SER A 461 -3.74 36.15 -13.34
C SER A 461 -3.80 35.15 -14.50
N TRP A 462 -3.31 33.93 -14.27
CA TRP A 462 -3.32 32.82 -15.23
C TRP A 462 -4.74 32.30 -15.47
N ILE A 463 -5.63 32.41 -14.47
CA ILE A 463 -7.06 32.14 -14.64
C ILE A 463 -7.90 32.99 -13.65
N ASN A 464 -9.02 33.51 -14.14
CA ASN A 464 -9.87 34.44 -13.40
C ASN A 464 -11.28 33.88 -13.15
N LEU A 465 -11.94 34.40 -12.11
CA LEU A 465 -13.30 34.04 -11.70
C LEU A 465 -13.47 32.53 -11.53
N TRP A 466 -12.46 31.88 -10.95
CA TRP A 466 -12.40 30.44 -10.80
C TRP A 466 -12.13 30.08 -9.34
N GLY A 467 -13.06 29.32 -8.72
CA GLY A 467 -13.06 29.13 -7.27
C GLY A 467 -13.40 30.41 -6.49
N VAL A 468 -14.49 31.09 -6.83
CA VAL A 468 -14.93 32.28 -6.08
C VAL A 468 -15.68 31.84 -4.83
N GLY A 469 -15.15 32.17 -3.65
CA GLY A 469 -15.74 31.91 -2.35
C GLY A 469 -14.95 30.90 -1.51
N ARG A 470 -15.15 30.97 -0.19
CA ARG A 470 -14.43 30.15 0.80
C ARG A 470 -14.91 28.70 0.91
N SER A 471 -15.95 28.32 0.17
CA SER A 471 -16.43 26.93 0.14
C SER A 471 -15.61 26.04 -0.80
N TRP A 472 -14.74 26.64 -1.61
CA TRP A 472 -13.82 25.94 -2.50
C TRP A 472 -12.56 25.50 -1.74
N THR A 473 -12.04 24.35 -2.12
CA THR A 473 -10.69 23.87 -1.82
C THR A 473 -9.96 23.62 -3.13
N ALA A 474 -8.63 23.64 -3.10
CA ALA A 474 -7.79 23.52 -4.28
C ALA A 474 -6.65 22.54 -4.05
N SER A 475 -6.24 21.87 -5.13
CA SER A 475 -5.04 21.04 -5.23
C SER A 475 -4.47 21.16 -6.64
N VAL A 476 -3.23 20.70 -6.83
CA VAL A 476 -2.53 20.66 -8.12
C VAL A 476 -1.90 19.30 -8.33
N GLY A 477 -1.58 18.98 -9.59
CA GLY A 477 -0.91 17.74 -10.01
C GLY A 477 -1.02 17.51 -11.52
N ASP A 478 -0.19 16.66 -12.10
CA ASP A 478 -0.20 16.35 -13.53
C ASP A 478 -1.33 15.35 -13.85
N PHE A 479 -2.54 15.88 -14.01
CA PHE A 479 -3.72 15.06 -14.27
C PHE A 479 -3.77 14.54 -15.71
N ASN A 480 -2.99 15.12 -16.63
CA ASN A 480 -3.09 14.86 -18.06
C ASN A 480 -1.85 14.17 -18.67
N GLY A 481 -0.76 14.06 -17.91
CA GLY A 481 0.47 13.35 -18.26
C GLY A 481 1.37 14.13 -19.21
N ASP A 482 1.22 15.46 -19.30
CA ASP A 482 2.03 16.30 -20.18
C ASP A 482 3.26 16.93 -19.49
N GLY A 483 3.52 16.51 -18.24
CA GLY A 483 4.63 16.96 -17.41
C GLY A 483 4.43 18.37 -16.86
N LYS A 484 3.19 18.88 -16.80
CA LYS A 484 2.86 20.14 -16.12
C LYS A 484 1.74 19.91 -15.12
N ASP A 485 1.87 20.53 -13.97
CA ASP A 485 0.83 20.50 -12.96
C ASP A 485 -0.38 21.32 -13.37
N ASP A 486 -1.53 20.70 -13.25
CA ASP A 486 -2.84 21.23 -13.54
C ASP A 486 -3.54 21.70 -12.25
N LEU A 487 -4.66 22.41 -12.37
CA LEU A 487 -5.47 22.82 -11.23
C LEU A 487 -6.74 21.99 -11.10
N ILE A 488 -7.06 21.61 -9.87
CA ILE A 488 -8.37 21.09 -9.50
C ILE A 488 -8.94 21.84 -8.30
N ILE A 489 -10.23 22.16 -8.36
CA ILE A 489 -10.96 22.76 -7.25
C ILE A 489 -12.27 22.04 -6.97
N TRP A 490 -12.65 22.03 -5.71
CA TRP A 490 -13.87 21.38 -5.22
C TRP A 490 -14.65 22.28 -4.27
N SER A 491 -15.95 22.44 -4.52
CA SER A 491 -16.85 23.12 -3.62
C SER A 491 -17.44 22.15 -2.60
N ARG A 492 -17.00 22.27 -1.34
CA ARG A 492 -17.51 21.45 -0.23
C ARG A 492 -18.99 21.68 0.08
N GLN A 493 -19.53 22.81 -0.36
CA GLN A 493 -20.92 23.21 -0.14
C GLN A 493 -21.86 22.74 -1.25
N TYR A 494 -21.38 22.71 -2.49
CA TYR A 494 -22.22 22.45 -3.68
C TYR A 494 -21.88 21.15 -4.39
N GLY A 495 -20.73 20.54 -4.07
CA GLY A 495 -20.33 19.27 -4.67
C GLY A 495 -19.71 19.42 -6.04
N GLU A 496 -19.48 20.66 -6.44
CA GLU A 496 -19.02 21.00 -7.76
C GLU A 496 -17.51 20.84 -7.80
N TRP A 497 -17.04 20.08 -8.79
CA TRP A 497 -15.62 20.00 -9.11
C TRP A 497 -15.32 20.82 -10.35
N ARG A 498 -14.11 21.36 -10.48
CA ARG A 498 -13.64 22.00 -11.70
C ARG A 498 -12.16 21.73 -11.90
N ILE A 499 -11.76 21.59 -13.15
CA ILE A 499 -10.37 21.34 -13.55
C ILE A 499 -9.95 22.39 -14.59
N ALA A 500 -8.71 22.83 -14.51
CA ALA A 500 -8.10 23.70 -15.51
C ALA A 500 -6.67 23.22 -15.81
N LEU A 501 -6.37 23.02 -17.09
CA LEU A 501 -5.09 22.46 -17.53
C LEU A 501 -4.06 23.57 -17.74
N SER A 502 -2.81 23.33 -17.37
CA SER A 502 -1.71 24.25 -17.64
C SER A 502 -1.22 24.13 -19.08
N ASP A 503 -0.83 25.26 -19.69
CA ASP A 503 -0.06 25.30 -20.95
C ASP A 503 1.35 25.88 -20.77
N GLY A 504 1.79 26.00 -19.52
CA GLY A 504 3.03 26.65 -19.09
C GLY A 504 2.98 28.18 -19.12
N ARG A 505 1.83 28.79 -19.42
CA ARG A 505 1.65 30.25 -19.40
C ARG A 505 0.34 30.71 -18.78
N LYS A 506 -0.67 29.85 -18.77
CA LYS A 506 -2.00 30.10 -18.20
C LYS A 506 -2.69 28.77 -17.92
N PHE A 507 -3.76 28.83 -17.12
CA PHE A 507 -4.67 27.70 -16.99
C PHE A 507 -5.86 27.86 -17.92
N THR A 508 -6.17 26.80 -18.66
CA THR A 508 -7.34 26.73 -19.54
C THR A 508 -8.40 25.84 -18.92
N ARG A 509 -9.61 26.37 -18.77
CA ARG A 509 -10.76 25.55 -18.32
C ARG A 509 -10.90 24.40 -19.30
N SER A 510 -10.86 23.17 -18.82
CA SER A 510 -10.97 22.03 -19.72
C SER A 510 -12.36 22.00 -20.37
N ASN A 511 -12.38 21.93 -21.70
CA ASN A 511 -13.59 21.70 -22.49
C ASN A 511 -13.78 20.22 -22.82
N LEU A 512 -13.00 19.31 -22.21
CA LEU A 512 -13.12 17.88 -22.43
C LEU A 512 -14.47 17.39 -21.86
N PRO A 513 -15.37 16.84 -22.69
CA PRO A 513 -16.69 16.39 -22.24
C PRO A 513 -16.64 15.31 -21.14
N SER A 514 -15.57 14.51 -21.10
CA SER A 514 -15.31 13.49 -20.08
C SER A 514 -15.04 14.12 -18.71
N LEU A 515 -14.13 15.11 -18.61
CA LEU A 515 -13.92 15.87 -17.37
C LEU A 515 -15.19 16.62 -16.94
N GLN A 516 -16.01 17.10 -17.88
CA GLN A 516 -17.31 17.69 -17.53
C GLN A 516 -18.26 16.69 -16.87
N SER A 517 -18.22 15.41 -17.25
CA SER A 517 -19.05 14.38 -16.62
C SER A 517 -18.72 14.22 -15.13
N TRP A 518 -17.43 14.32 -14.78
CA TRP A 518 -16.97 14.25 -13.41
C TRP A 518 -17.37 15.49 -12.59
N THR A 519 -17.32 16.70 -13.19
CA THR A 519 -17.85 17.93 -12.57
C THR A 519 -19.36 17.92 -12.29
N GLN A 520 -20.09 16.95 -12.86
CA GLN A 520 -21.54 16.79 -12.72
C GLN A 520 -21.94 15.57 -11.87
N ARG A 521 -20.97 14.84 -11.30
CA ARG A 521 -21.26 13.69 -10.44
C ARG A 521 -21.90 14.12 -9.13
N THR A 522 -23.07 13.55 -8.84
CA THR A 522 -23.79 13.75 -7.58
C THR A 522 -23.59 12.61 -6.59
N ASP A 523 -23.06 11.48 -7.05
CA ASP A 523 -22.75 10.29 -6.27
C ASP A 523 -21.37 10.35 -5.59
N TRP A 524 -20.55 11.34 -5.96
CA TRP A 524 -19.27 11.66 -5.32
C TRP A 524 -19.33 13.02 -4.61
N TYR A 525 -20.30 13.14 -3.69
CA TYR A 525 -20.52 14.28 -2.80
C TYR A 525 -20.14 13.93 -1.35
N PRO A 526 -18.91 14.22 -0.92
CA PRO A 526 -18.48 13.86 0.42
C PRO A 526 -19.06 14.78 1.51
N GLY A 527 -19.26 16.06 1.19
CA GLY A 527 -19.62 17.13 2.13
C GLY A 527 -18.43 17.73 2.88
N SER A 528 -18.67 18.69 3.77
CA SER A 528 -17.62 19.54 4.38
C SER A 528 -16.60 18.85 5.29
N GLN A 529 -16.90 17.61 5.71
CA GLN A 529 -16.07 16.80 6.60
C GLN A 529 -14.95 16.05 5.88
N TRP A 530 -14.79 16.29 4.57
CA TRP A 530 -13.77 15.62 3.78
C TRP A 530 -12.69 16.58 3.30
N GLU A 531 -11.53 16.00 3.07
CA GLU A 531 -10.33 16.66 2.58
C GLU A 531 -9.93 16.06 1.23
N LEU A 532 -9.27 16.88 0.40
CA LEU A 532 -8.78 16.51 -0.93
C LEU A 532 -7.26 16.41 -0.86
N LEU A 533 -6.72 15.33 -1.42
CA LEU A 533 -5.30 15.09 -1.63
C LEU A 533 -5.13 14.66 -3.10
N VAL A 534 -3.91 14.78 -3.61
CA VAL A 534 -3.54 14.43 -4.98
C VAL A 534 -2.24 13.66 -4.96
N GLY A 535 -2.10 12.73 -5.91
CA GLY A 535 -0.85 12.03 -6.19
C GLY A 535 -1.09 10.75 -6.98
N ASP A 536 -0.10 10.33 -7.78
CA ASP A 536 -0.14 9.10 -8.57
C ASP A 536 -0.18 7.83 -7.67
N VAL A 537 -1.38 7.30 -7.39
CA VAL A 537 -1.52 6.17 -6.45
C VAL A 537 -1.35 4.81 -7.11
N ASP A 538 -1.36 4.72 -8.44
CA ASP A 538 -1.21 3.46 -9.16
C ASP A 538 0.11 3.32 -9.94
N GLY A 539 0.87 4.42 -9.98
CA GLY A 539 2.19 4.56 -10.56
C GLY A 539 2.17 4.81 -12.06
N ASP A 540 1.02 5.10 -12.69
CA ASP A 540 0.91 5.22 -14.15
C ASP A 540 1.53 6.51 -14.74
N GLY A 541 1.93 7.45 -13.88
CA GLY A 541 2.50 8.74 -14.23
C GLY A 541 1.48 9.86 -14.32
N LEU A 542 0.22 9.60 -13.97
CA LEU A 542 -0.84 10.60 -13.86
C LEU A 542 -1.21 10.77 -12.39
N ASP A 543 -1.42 12.01 -11.97
CA ASP A 543 -1.86 12.25 -10.61
C ASP A 543 -3.33 11.89 -10.40
N ASP A 544 -3.60 11.16 -9.33
CA ASP A 544 -4.93 10.71 -8.97
C ASP A 544 -5.57 11.59 -7.89
N LEU A 545 -6.88 11.45 -7.71
CA LEU A 545 -7.61 12.15 -6.66
C LEU A 545 -7.88 11.24 -5.48
N LEU A 546 -7.54 11.71 -4.29
CA LEU A 546 -7.91 11.07 -3.05
C LEU A 546 -8.79 12.00 -2.22
N ILE A 547 -9.87 11.45 -1.66
CA ILE A 547 -10.68 12.14 -0.66
C ILE A 547 -10.77 11.31 0.61
N VAL A 548 -10.75 12.00 1.75
CA VAL A 548 -10.79 11.35 3.06
C VAL A 548 -11.74 12.03 4.02
N ASN A 549 -12.52 11.23 4.77
CA ASN A 549 -13.21 11.65 5.98
C ASN A 549 -12.42 11.19 7.20
N GLY A 550 -11.66 12.09 7.84
CA GLY A 550 -10.77 11.72 8.93
C GLY A 550 -11.47 11.13 10.15
N ALA A 551 -12.59 11.72 10.54
CA ALA A 551 -13.38 11.25 11.68
C ALA A 551 -13.90 9.81 11.51
N ARG A 552 -14.12 9.36 10.26
CA ARG A 552 -14.63 8.02 9.95
C ARG A 552 -13.59 7.07 9.36
N GLY A 553 -12.40 7.56 9.01
CA GLY A 553 -11.40 6.77 8.29
C GLY A 553 -11.92 6.27 6.94
N GLU A 554 -12.73 7.06 6.24
CA GLU A 554 -13.22 6.71 4.90
C GLU A 554 -12.29 7.31 3.84
N TRP A 555 -11.54 6.47 3.12
CA TRP A 555 -10.65 6.89 2.03
C TRP A 555 -11.19 6.44 0.67
N ARG A 556 -11.28 7.35 -0.29
CA ARG A 556 -11.71 7.05 -1.66
C ARG A 556 -10.71 7.60 -2.65
N VAL A 557 -10.56 6.89 -3.75
CA VAL A 557 -9.66 7.21 -4.86
C VAL A 557 -10.48 7.32 -6.13
N ALA A 558 -10.17 8.29 -6.99
CA ALA A 558 -10.47 8.23 -8.41
C ALA A 558 -9.20 8.38 -9.21
N ARG A 559 -8.99 7.43 -10.11
CA ARG A 559 -7.83 7.40 -10.98
C ARG A 559 -7.98 8.36 -12.13
N SER A 560 -6.92 9.09 -12.45
CA SER A 560 -6.86 9.80 -13.72
C SER A 560 -6.74 8.80 -14.88
N THR A 561 -7.13 9.27 -16.06
CA THR A 561 -6.92 8.61 -17.35
C THR A 561 -6.31 9.60 -18.35
N GLY A 562 -5.89 10.77 -17.87
CA GLY A 562 -5.50 11.91 -18.68
C GLY A 562 -6.67 12.76 -19.20
N TYR A 563 -7.88 12.18 -19.20
CA TYR A 563 -9.09 12.85 -19.72
C TYR A 563 -10.35 12.61 -18.87
N ASP A 564 -10.33 11.74 -17.88
CA ASP A 564 -11.41 11.48 -16.93
C ASP A 564 -10.87 11.02 -15.57
N PHE A 565 -11.68 11.19 -14.51
CA PHE A 565 -11.41 10.64 -13.19
C PHE A 565 -12.38 9.49 -12.89
N ILE A 566 -11.86 8.28 -12.74
CA ILE A 566 -12.65 7.06 -12.53
C ILE A 566 -12.52 6.60 -11.07
N PRO A 567 -13.56 6.79 -10.23
CA PRO A 567 -13.58 6.26 -8.87
C PRO A 567 -13.39 4.76 -8.84
N LEU A 568 -12.61 4.29 -7.87
CA LEU A 568 -12.51 2.88 -7.60
C LEU A 568 -13.86 2.35 -7.07
N ASP A 569 -14.23 1.14 -7.48
CA ASP A 569 -15.45 0.47 -7.02
C ASP A 569 -15.47 0.23 -5.50
N ARG A 570 -14.31 0.21 -4.87
CA ARG A 570 -14.13 -0.09 -3.44
C ARG A 570 -13.49 1.09 -2.71
N THR A 571 -14.13 1.47 -1.62
CA THR A 571 -13.59 2.40 -0.63
C THR A 571 -12.59 1.67 0.28
N PHE A 572 -11.47 2.31 0.61
CA PHE A 572 -10.57 1.84 1.66
C PHE A 572 -11.08 2.38 3.01
N SER A 573 -11.87 1.58 3.72
CA SER A 573 -12.56 2.03 4.93
C SER A 573 -13.10 0.86 5.80
N PRO A 574 -13.23 1.08 7.13
CA PRO A 574 -12.63 2.17 7.89
C PRO A 574 -11.12 1.96 8.04
N TRP A 575 -10.33 3.02 7.97
CA TRP A 575 -8.90 2.99 8.32
C TRP A 575 -8.43 4.29 8.94
N SER A 576 -7.76 4.17 10.09
CA SER A 576 -7.20 5.27 10.87
C SER A 576 -8.20 6.38 11.20
N ALA A 577 -9.42 5.99 11.62
CA ALA A 577 -10.45 6.96 11.98
C ALA A 577 -10.11 7.74 13.26
N GLY A 578 -10.31 9.06 13.25
CA GLY A 578 -10.25 9.92 14.44
C GLY A 578 -10.45 11.41 14.13
N ASP A 579 -11.03 12.15 15.08
CA ASP A 579 -11.34 13.58 14.92
C ASP A 579 -10.09 14.47 14.80
N ASP A 580 -8.95 13.99 15.30
CA ASP A 580 -7.64 14.66 15.24
C ASP A 580 -6.77 14.19 14.06
N MET A 581 -7.32 13.34 13.17
CA MET A 581 -6.60 12.79 12.02
C MET A 581 -6.29 13.89 11.00
N GLN A 582 -5.01 14.05 10.66
CA GLN A 582 -4.52 14.87 9.57
C GLN A 582 -3.99 13.96 8.45
N PRO A 583 -4.60 14.01 7.26
CA PRO A 583 -4.18 13.16 6.16
C PRO A 583 -2.97 13.75 5.42
N LEU A 584 -2.10 12.86 4.98
CA LEU A 584 -0.90 13.13 4.19
C LEU A 584 -0.75 12.02 3.14
N VAL A 585 0.01 12.28 2.08
CA VAL A 585 0.28 11.30 1.02
C VAL A 585 1.72 11.39 0.55
N GLY A 586 2.28 10.28 0.09
CA GLY A 586 3.64 10.23 -0.46
C GLY A 586 4.09 8.80 -0.78
N ASP A 587 5.12 8.63 -1.59
CA ASP A 587 5.72 7.31 -1.82
C ASP A 587 6.64 6.93 -0.67
N PHE A 588 6.10 6.33 0.39
CA PHE A 588 6.88 6.01 1.60
C PHE A 588 7.76 4.75 1.47
N ASN A 589 7.66 4.00 0.38
CA ASN A 589 8.39 2.73 0.19
C ASN A 589 9.20 2.65 -1.11
N GLY A 590 9.16 3.67 -1.95
CA GLY A 590 9.92 3.79 -3.20
C GLY A 590 9.41 2.86 -4.29
N ASN A 591 8.10 2.61 -4.35
CA ASN A 591 7.51 1.75 -5.38
C ASN A 591 6.96 2.53 -6.58
N GLY A 592 7.21 3.84 -6.63
CA GLY A 592 6.68 4.78 -7.61
C GLY A 592 5.18 5.04 -7.44
N LYS A 593 4.62 4.84 -6.24
CA LYS A 593 3.19 5.01 -5.98
C LYS A 593 2.95 5.76 -4.70
N VAL A 594 2.07 6.74 -4.79
CA VAL A 594 1.60 7.52 -3.65
C VAL A 594 0.79 6.66 -2.70
N SER A 595 1.21 6.65 -1.45
CA SER A 595 0.65 5.90 -0.33
C SER A 595 0.00 6.84 0.70
N LEU A 596 -0.77 6.28 1.63
CA LEU A 596 -1.52 7.07 2.62
C LEU A 596 -0.74 7.21 3.92
N CYS A 597 -0.80 8.39 4.51
CA CYS A 597 -0.36 8.66 5.87
C CYS A 597 -1.47 9.35 6.67
N ALA A 598 -1.77 8.85 7.86
CA ALA A 598 -2.72 9.42 8.79
C ALA A 598 -1.98 9.84 10.06
N ARG A 599 -1.93 11.13 10.35
CA ARG A 599 -1.33 11.67 11.57
C ARG A 599 -2.40 11.97 12.62
N HIS A 600 -2.27 11.39 13.80
CA HIS A 600 -3.08 11.73 14.97
C HIS A 600 -2.21 12.45 16.01
N PHE A 601 -2.37 13.76 16.15
CA PHE A 601 -1.50 14.55 17.03
C PHE A 601 -1.84 14.43 18.54
N GLN A 602 -2.96 13.79 18.91
CA GLN A 602 -3.34 13.52 20.30
C GLN A 602 -3.18 12.05 20.68
N LEU A 603 -3.32 11.13 19.72
CA LEU A 603 -3.24 9.70 19.96
C LEU A 603 -1.82 9.30 20.37
N ARG A 604 -1.67 8.69 21.56
CA ARG A 604 -0.40 8.14 22.09
C ARG A 604 0.80 9.09 21.93
N ASN A 605 0.61 10.33 22.37
CA ASN A 605 1.62 11.39 22.29
C ASN A 605 2.08 11.69 20.85
N GLY A 606 1.13 11.65 19.92
CA GLY A 606 1.38 11.81 18.49
C GLY A 606 1.62 10.46 17.85
N THR A 607 0.85 10.13 16.82
CA THR A 607 0.94 8.88 16.06
C THR A 607 0.89 9.16 14.57
N ILE A 608 1.66 8.42 13.79
CA ILE A 608 1.47 8.30 12.34
C ILE A 608 1.18 6.85 11.99
N ASP A 609 0.26 6.68 11.05
CA ASP A 609 -0.15 5.42 10.47
C ASP A 609 0.02 5.48 8.96
N LEU A 610 0.69 4.48 8.37
CA LEU A 610 0.94 4.39 6.94
C LEU A 610 0.20 3.19 6.34
N ALA A 611 -0.41 3.40 5.17
CA ALA A 611 -0.94 2.33 4.33
C ALA A 611 -0.37 2.45 2.91
N ILE A 612 0.32 1.39 2.48
CA ILE A 612 1.07 1.38 1.22
C ILE A 612 0.15 1.03 0.05
N SER A 613 0.25 1.79 -1.03
CA SER A 613 -0.51 1.52 -2.25
C SER A 613 -0.03 0.23 -2.92
N VAL A 614 -1.00 -0.61 -3.26
CA VAL A 614 -0.80 -1.84 -4.06
C VAL A 614 -1.60 -1.83 -5.36
N LEU A 615 -2.24 -0.70 -5.65
CA LEU A 615 -2.92 -0.44 -6.91
C LEU A 615 -1.96 -0.63 -8.09
N GLY A 616 -2.34 -1.42 -9.09
CA GLY A 616 -1.55 -1.59 -10.31
C GLY A 616 -1.96 -0.58 -11.39
N LYS A 617 -1.01 -0.18 -12.25
CA LYS A 617 -1.29 0.55 -13.50
C LYS A 617 -2.38 -0.19 -14.28
N ARG A 618 -3.40 0.50 -14.78
CA ARG A 618 -4.32 -0.12 -15.75
C ARG A 618 -3.66 -0.06 -17.12
N GLU A 619 -3.44 -1.21 -17.75
CA GLU A 619 -3.28 -1.22 -19.21
C GLU A 619 -4.62 -0.78 -19.81
N GLU A 620 -4.63 0.35 -20.51
CA GLU A 620 -5.80 0.77 -21.27
C GLU A 620 -6.14 -0.31 -22.30
N SER A 621 -7.36 -0.87 -22.20
CA SER A 621 -7.91 -1.82 -23.16
C SER A 621 -8.57 -1.12 -24.33
#